data_AF-A0A521ZPW0-F1
#
_entry.id   AF-A0A521ZPW0-F1
#
_cell.length_a   1.000
_cell.length_b   1.000
_cell.length_c   1.000
_cell.angle_alpha   90.00
_cell.angle_beta   90.00
_cell.angle_gamma   90.00
#
_symmetry.space_group_name_H-M   'P 1'
#
loop_
_entity.id
_entity.type
_entity.pdbx_description
1 polymer ?
#
loop_
_entity_poly.entity_id
_entity_poly.type
_entity_poly.pdbx_seq_one_letter_code
_entity_poly.pdbx_strand_id
1 'polypeptide(L)'
;MSMKHLIRLSVTAASLALPMLVSAAAVCELNGRPVPCEDLKGPLMALGGFFIVMMVILVVLFALWLWMLIHAASKPIENKAMWIVLMVLVGPIVSIVYYFVVKRKMDKQATAVVPQQPMPPVAPVQ
;
A
#
# COMPACT_ATOMS: atom_id res chain seq x y z
N MET A 1 30.57 -42.77 -44.19
CA MET A 1 30.34 -41.47 -44.85
C MET A 1 29.42 -40.65 -43.95
N SER A 2 29.92 -39.54 -43.40
CA SER A 2 29.47 -38.98 -42.12
C SER A 2 28.48 -37.81 -42.29
N MET A 3 27.37 -37.92 -41.55
CA MET A 3 26.15 -37.10 -41.46
C MET A 3 26.35 -35.62 -41.02
N LYS A 4 27.57 -35.10 -41.11
CA LYS A 4 27.95 -33.76 -40.58
C LYS A 4 27.79 -32.62 -41.60
N HIS A 5 27.67 -32.93 -42.90
CA HIS A 5 27.57 -31.91 -43.93
C HIS A 5 26.16 -31.35 -44.15
N LEU A 6 25.11 -32.12 -43.81
CA LEU A 6 23.73 -31.68 -43.99
C LEU A 6 23.27 -30.64 -42.95
N ILE A 7 23.89 -30.61 -41.77
CA ILE A 7 23.52 -29.66 -40.70
C ILE A 7 24.08 -28.26 -40.95
N ARG A 8 25.17 -28.11 -41.71
CA ARG A 8 25.77 -26.80 -41.98
C ARG A 8 25.07 -25.99 -43.08
N LEU A 9 24.20 -26.61 -43.88
CA LEU A 9 23.50 -25.94 -44.98
C LEU A 9 22.20 -25.23 -44.58
N SER A 10 21.67 -25.48 -43.38
CA SER A 10 20.43 -24.85 -42.90
C SER A 10 20.65 -23.55 -42.11
N VAL A 11 21.89 -23.26 -41.68
CA VAL A 11 22.15 -22.13 -40.77
C VAL A 11 22.41 -20.80 -41.50
N THR A 12 22.67 -20.82 -42.82
CA THR A 12 23.01 -19.60 -43.58
C THR A 12 21.85 -18.88 -44.27
N ALA A 13 20.60 -19.31 -44.08
CA ALA A 13 19.43 -18.64 -44.67
C ALA A 13 18.63 -17.76 -43.67
N ALA A 14 19.06 -17.65 -42.41
CA ALA A 14 18.30 -16.95 -41.37
C ALA A 14 18.69 -15.47 -41.16
N SER A 15 19.48 -14.85 -42.04
CA SER A 15 20.10 -13.54 -41.77
C SER A 15 19.61 -12.34 -42.60
N LEU A 16 18.52 -12.42 -43.37
CA LEU A 16 18.04 -11.27 -44.18
C LEU A 16 16.52 -11.10 -44.16
N ALA A 17 15.92 -11.14 -42.97
CA ALA A 17 14.65 -10.47 -42.73
C ALA A 17 14.80 -9.66 -41.44
N LEU A 18 15.44 -8.48 -41.57
CA LEU A 18 15.23 -7.40 -40.62
C LEU A 18 13.70 -7.21 -40.51
N PRO A 19 13.07 -7.42 -39.34
CA PRO A 19 11.73 -6.90 -39.18
C PRO A 19 11.88 -5.38 -39.30
N MET A 20 11.37 -4.83 -40.40
CA MET A 20 11.04 -3.41 -40.50
C MET A 20 10.04 -3.14 -39.38
N LEU A 21 10.55 -2.80 -38.21
CA LEU A 21 9.80 -2.20 -37.11
C LEU A 21 9.40 -0.81 -37.58
N VAL A 22 8.41 -0.78 -38.46
CA VAL A 22 7.64 0.42 -38.76
C VAL A 22 6.92 0.74 -37.46
N SER A 23 7.51 1.62 -36.65
CA SER A 23 6.73 2.35 -35.65
C SER A 23 5.72 3.17 -36.43
N ALA A 24 4.51 2.64 -36.57
CA ALA A 24 3.37 3.48 -36.85
C ALA A 24 3.28 4.46 -35.68
N ALA A 25 3.81 5.68 -35.86
CA ALA A 25 3.53 6.78 -34.96
C ALA A 25 2.00 6.86 -34.90
N ALA A 26 1.41 6.44 -33.79
CA ALA A 26 -0.01 6.52 -33.62
C ALA A 26 -0.37 8.01 -33.69
N VAL A 27 -1.16 8.38 -34.71
CA VAL A 27 -1.70 9.73 -34.88
C VAL A 27 -3.09 9.73 -34.26
N CYS A 28 -3.30 10.59 -33.27
CA CYS A 28 -4.56 10.74 -32.56
C CYS A 28 -5.32 11.93 -33.15
N GLU A 29 -6.62 11.80 -33.40
CA GLU A 29 -7.48 12.92 -33.79
C GLU A 29 -7.97 13.65 -32.53
N LEU A 30 -7.51 14.88 -32.31
CA LEU A 30 -7.97 15.73 -31.22
C LEU A 30 -8.69 16.95 -31.82
N ASN A 31 -10.02 16.99 -31.72
CA ASN A 31 -10.86 18.03 -32.33
C ASN A 31 -10.65 18.17 -33.86
N GLY A 32 -10.52 17.06 -34.59
CA GLY A 32 -10.34 17.09 -36.05
C GLY A 32 -8.94 17.49 -36.53
N ARG A 33 -7.94 17.50 -35.62
CA ARG A 33 -6.53 17.68 -35.98
C ARG A 33 -5.74 16.42 -35.64
N PRO A 34 -4.88 15.94 -36.57
CA PRO A 34 -3.93 14.89 -36.27
C PRO A 34 -2.85 15.43 -35.32
N VAL A 35 -2.78 14.89 -34.11
CA VAL A 35 -1.73 15.16 -33.12
C VAL A 35 -0.94 13.89 -32.82
N PRO A 36 0.36 13.98 -32.51
CA PRO A 36 1.14 12.82 -32.08
C PRO A 36 0.56 12.29 -30.77
N CYS A 37 0.20 11.00 -30.71
CA CYS A 37 -0.33 10.42 -29.46
C CYS A 37 0.69 10.47 -28.30
N GLU A 38 1.97 10.71 -28.60
CA GLU A 38 3.07 10.87 -27.65
C GLU A 38 2.89 12.10 -26.74
N ASP A 39 2.39 13.21 -27.29
CA ASP A 39 2.15 14.46 -26.56
C ASP A 39 0.98 14.32 -25.56
N LEU A 40 0.04 13.43 -25.84
CA LEU A 40 -1.12 13.15 -24.97
C LEU A 40 -0.77 12.19 -23.83
N LYS A 41 0.22 11.32 -24.01
CA LYS A 41 0.57 10.26 -23.05
C LYS A 41 1.10 10.81 -21.73
N GLY A 42 1.88 11.90 -21.76
CA GLY A 42 2.48 12.50 -20.57
C GLY A 42 1.44 12.96 -19.53
N PRO A 43 0.53 13.89 -19.88
CA PRO A 43 -0.50 14.37 -18.97
C PRO A 43 -1.43 13.27 -18.47
N LEU A 44 -1.78 12.31 -19.33
CA LEU A 44 -2.72 11.23 -19.02
C LEU A 44 -2.09 10.18 -18.08
N MET A 45 -0.80 9.86 -18.27
CA MET A 45 -0.05 9.01 -17.34
C MET A 45 0.21 9.71 -16.00
N ALA A 46 0.46 11.02 -15.99
CA ALA A 46 0.62 11.79 -14.76
C ALA A 46 -0.67 11.83 -13.93
N LEU A 47 -1.81 12.10 -14.58
CA LEU A 47 -3.14 12.06 -13.94
C LEU A 47 -3.50 10.65 -13.46
N GLY A 48 -3.30 9.63 -14.30
CA GLY A 48 -3.58 8.24 -13.94
C GLY A 48 -2.73 7.75 -12.77
N GLY A 49 -1.41 8.03 -12.81
CA GLY A 49 -0.50 7.68 -11.73
C GLY A 49 -0.84 8.38 -10.41
N PHE A 50 -1.12 9.68 -10.46
CA PHE A 50 -1.55 10.45 -9.28
C PHE A 50 -2.83 9.89 -8.66
N PHE A 51 -3.83 9.56 -9.49
CA PHE A 51 -5.08 8.97 -9.02
C PHE A 51 -4.87 7.63 -8.32
N ILE A 52 -4.02 6.75 -8.87
CA ILE A 52 -3.72 5.46 -8.25
C ILE A 52 -3.06 5.65 -6.88
N VAL A 53 -2.04 6.50 -6.79
CA VAL A 53 -1.35 6.78 -5.52
C VAL A 53 -2.32 7.36 -4.48
N MET A 54 -3.15 8.33 -4.89
CA MET A 54 -4.16 8.92 -4.02
C MET A 54 -5.18 7.87 -3.54
N MET A 55 -5.61 6.97 -4.42
CA MET A 55 -6.53 5.87 -4.07
C MET A 55 -5.93 4.95 -3.01
N VAL A 56 -4.66 4.54 -3.19
CA VAL A 56 -3.97 3.68 -2.21
C VAL A 56 -3.89 4.38 -0.85
N ILE A 57 -3.55 5.67 -0.81
CA ILE A 57 -3.50 6.44 0.44
C ILE A 57 -4.86 6.46 1.15
N LEU A 58 -5.94 6.72 0.40
CA LEU A 58 -7.30 6.73 0.96
C LEU A 58 -7.70 5.37 1.53
N VAL A 59 -7.39 4.26 0.82
CA VAL A 59 -7.66 2.91 1.30
C VAL A 59 -6.89 2.62 2.58
N VAL A 60 -5.62 3.00 2.67
CA VAL A 60 -4.81 2.80 3.88
C VAL A 60 -5.35 3.62 5.05
N LEU A 61 -5.69 4.90 4.83
CA LEU A 61 -6.28 5.76 5.88
C LEU A 61 -7.63 5.23 6.34
N PHE A 62 -8.46 4.73 5.43
CA PHE A 62 -9.75 4.14 5.75
C PHE A 62 -9.61 2.83 6.52
N ALA A 63 -8.68 1.97 6.13
CA ALA A 63 -8.36 0.74 6.86
C ALA A 63 -7.86 1.04 8.28
N LEU A 64 -6.98 2.05 8.44
CA LEU A 64 -6.54 2.51 9.76
C LEU A 64 -7.70 3.03 10.59
N TRP A 65 -8.59 3.85 10.00
CA TRP A 65 -9.77 4.38 10.67
C TRP A 65 -10.67 3.25 11.21
N LEU A 66 -11.02 2.28 10.36
CA LEU A 66 -11.82 1.12 10.76
C LEU A 66 -11.12 0.26 11.82
N TRP A 67 -9.82 0.00 11.67
CA TRP A 67 -9.08 -0.81 12.63
C TRP A 67 -9.09 -0.18 14.02
N MET A 68 -8.92 1.13 14.11
CA MET A 68 -8.96 1.84 15.39
C MET A 68 -10.38 1.90 15.96
N LEU A 69 -11.41 2.00 15.11
CA LEU A 69 -12.81 1.93 15.52
C LEU A 69 -13.13 0.56 16.16
N ILE A 70 -12.69 -0.53 15.53
CA ILE A 70 -12.84 -1.89 16.07
C ILE A 70 -12.09 -2.02 17.40
N HIS A 71 -10.87 -1.50 17.49
CA HIS A 71 -10.10 -1.55 18.74
C HIS A 71 -10.83 -0.83 19.89
N ALA A 72 -11.37 0.36 19.64
CA ALA A 72 -12.16 1.11 20.62
C ALA A 72 -13.47 0.40 20.99
N ALA A 73 -14.07 -0.33 20.06
CA ALA A 73 -15.27 -1.13 20.31
C ALA A 73 -14.97 -2.39 21.16
N SER A 74 -13.86 -3.07 20.91
CA SER A 74 -13.53 -4.36 21.53
C SER A 74 -12.86 -4.26 22.90
N LYS A 75 -12.21 -3.13 23.23
CA LYS A 75 -11.51 -2.97 24.52
C LYS A 75 -12.35 -2.15 25.51
N PRO A 76 -12.32 -2.51 26.81
CA PRO A 76 -12.87 -1.65 27.85
C PRO A 76 -11.92 -0.47 28.08
N ILE A 77 -12.27 0.68 27.51
CA ILE A 77 -11.51 1.93 27.63
C ILE A 77 -12.34 2.96 28.39
N GLU A 78 -11.66 3.83 29.12
CA GLU A 78 -12.31 4.97 29.77
C GLU A 78 -12.90 5.90 28.70
N ASN A 79 -14.13 6.37 28.93
CA ASN A 79 -14.86 7.26 28.01
C ASN A 79 -14.99 6.69 26.58
N LYS A 80 -15.26 5.38 26.45
CA LYS A 80 -15.44 4.69 25.16
C LYS A 80 -16.39 5.41 24.20
N ALA A 81 -17.55 5.85 24.69
CA ALA A 81 -18.56 6.51 23.86
C ALA A 81 -18.02 7.80 23.23
N MET A 82 -17.29 8.62 24.00
CA MET A 82 -16.69 9.86 23.51
C MET A 82 -15.69 9.60 22.38
N TRP A 83 -14.79 8.62 22.55
CA TRP A 83 -13.80 8.29 21.53
C TRP A 83 -14.41 7.75 20.24
N ILE A 84 -15.44 6.90 20.34
CA ILE A 84 -16.15 6.38 19.17
C ILE A 84 -16.88 7.52 18.43
N VAL A 85 -17.58 8.39 19.14
CA VAL A 85 -18.30 9.53 18.53
C VAL A 85 -17.32 10.47 17.81
N LEU A 86 -16.19 10.81 18.43
CA LEU A 86 -15.16 11.64 17.80
C LEU A 86 -14.56 10.98 16.56
N MET A 87 -14.31 9.66 16.58
CA MET A 87 -13.82 8.95 15.40
C MET A 87 -14.83 8.92 14.26
N VAL A 88 -16.12 8.75 14.55
CA VAL A 88 -17.16 8.72 13.52
C VAL A 88 -17.38 10.09 12.89
N LEU A 89 -17.35 11.16 13.69
CA LEU A 89 -17.60 12.53 13.21
C LEU A 89 -16.39 13.15 12.51
N VAL A 90 -15.18 12.96 13.04
CA VAL A 90 -13.96 13.59 12.52
C VAL A 90 -13.20 12.67 11.57
N GLY A 91 -13.44 11.36 11.65
CA GLY A 91 -12.84 10.38 10.75
C GLY A 91 -11.37 10.06 11.07
N PRO A 92 -10.51 9.82 10.06
CA PRO A 92 -9.18 9.25 10.23
C PRO A 92 -8.23 10.10 11.07
N ILE A 93 -8.43 11.42 11.13
CA ILE A 93 -7.58 12.33 11.92
C ILE A 93 -7.65 11.97 13.41
N VAL A 94 -8.85 11.77 13.96
CA VAL A 94 -9.02 11.35 15.36
C VAL A 94 -8.54 9.93 15.58
N SER A 95 -8.67 9.04 14.61
CA SER A 95 -8.12 7.67 14.71
C SER A 95 -6.60 7.66 14.90
N ILE A 96 -5.88 8.56 14.22
CA ILE A 96 -4.44 8.72 14.42
C ILE A 96 -4.14 9.24 15.84
N VAL A 97 -4.87 10.26 16.30
CA VAL A 97 -4.69 10.79 17.67
C VAL A 97 -4.96 9.71 18.73
N TYR A 98 -6.06 8.97 18.58
CA TYR A 98 -6.42 7.88 19.48
C TYR A 98 -5.36 6.78 19.52
N TYR A 99 -4.72 6.47 18.39
CA TYR A 99 -3.61 5.51 18.35
C TYR A 99 -2.48 5.92 19.31
N PHE A 100 -2.08 7.19 19.29
CA PHE A 100 -0.98 7.66 20.14
C PHE A 100 -1.39 7.88 21.60
N VAL A 101 -2.61 8.37 21.84
CA VAL A 101 -3.07 8.73 23.18
C VAL A 101 -3.53 7.53 23.98
N VAL A 102 -4.30 6.63 23.36
CA VAL A 102 -4.95 5.51 24.05
C VAL A 102 -4.20 4.22 23.78
N LYS A 103 -4.18 3.76 22.52
CA LYS A 103 -3.63 2.43 22.17
C LYS A 103 -2.16 2.29 22.58
N ARG A 104 -1.31 3.27 22.25
CA ARG A 104 0.13 3.24 22.60
C ARG A 104 0.37 3.23 24.12
N LYS A 105 -0.51 3.84 24.93
CA LYS A 105 -0.37 3.80 26.39
C LYS A 105 -0.73 2.43 26.95
N MET A 106 -1.79 1.81 26.42
CA MET A 106 -2.19 0.46 26.79
C MET A 106 -1.09 -0.56 26.43
N ASP A 107 -0.49 -0.44 25.25
CA ASP A 107 0.60 -1.31 24.81
C ASP A 107 1.82 -1.18 25.74
N LYS A 108 2.17 0.05 26.16
CA LYS A 108 3.25 0.29 27.13
C LYS A 108 2.95 -0.31 28.51
N GLN A 109 1.73 -0.18 29.00
CA GLN A 109 1.33 -0.75 30.30
C GLN A 109 1.33 -2.28 30.26
N ALA A 110 0.90 -2.88 29.15
CA ALA A 110 0.95 -4.33 28.98
C ALA A 110 2.38 -4.90 29.06
N THR A 111 3.38 -4.15 28.58
CA THR A 111 4.80 -4.54 28.66
C THR A 111 5.43 -4.17 30.01
N ALA A 112 4.90 -3.16 30.71
CA ALA A 112 5.41 -2.68 31.99
C ALA A 112 4.89 -3.44 33.22
N VAL A 113 4.04 -4.47 33.03
CA VAL A 113 3.78 -5.46 34.09
C VAL A 113 5.06 -6.28 34.28
N VAL A 114 5.96 -5.74 35.10
CA VAL A 114 7.13 -6.41 35.67
C VAL A 114 6.66 -7.72 36.31
N PRO A 115 7.39 -8.85 36.16
CA PRO A 115 7.07 -10.09 36.87
C PRO A 115 6.96 -9.78 38.35
N GLN A 116 5.84 -10.13 38.98
CA GLN A 116 5.72 -10.06 40.44
C GLN A 116 6.92 -10.80 41.03
N GLN A 117 7.86 -10.06 41.63
CA GLN A 117 8.81 -10.69 42.52
C GLN A 117 7.99 -11.34 43.64
N PRO A 118 8.26 -12.61 43.98
CA PRO A 118 7.59 -13.26 45.11
C PRO A 118 7.72 -12.35 46.31
N MET A 119 6.58 -11.98 46.91
CA MET A 119 6.58 -11.17 48.12
C MET A 119 7.49 -11.85 49.15
N PRO A 120 8.45 -11.14 49.78
CA PRO A 120 9.26 -11.72 50.83
C PRO A 120 8.35 -12.27 51.94
N PRO A 121 8.67 -13.41 52.56
CA PRO A 121 7.87 -13.99 53.63
C PRO A 121 7.64 -12.95 54.73
N VAL A 122 6.37 -12.65 55.00
CA VAL A 122 5.99 -11.79 56.13
C VAL A 122 6.44 -12.51 57.39
N ALA A 123 7.50 -12.00 58.03
CA ALA A 123 7.94 -12.50 59.32
C ALA A 123 6.82 -12.25 60.35
N PRO A 124 6.50 -13.24 61.21
CA PRO A 124 5.51 -13.04 62.25
C PRO A 124 5.97 -11.94 63.20
N VAL A 125 5.09 -10.95 63.42
CA VAL A 125 5.25 -9.94 64.46
C VAL A 125 5.25 -10.67 65.81
N GLN A 126 6.39 -10.64 66.50
CA GLN A 126 6.52 -11.09 67.89
C GLN A 126 5.91 -10.05 68.83
#